data_AF-A0A3D2V3C8-F1
#
_entry.id   AF-A0A3D2V3C8-F1
#
_cell.length_a   1.000
_cell.length_b   1.000
_cell.length_c   1.000
_cell.angle_alpha   90.00
_cell.angle_beta   90.00
_cell.angle_gamma   90.00
#
_symmetry.space_group_name_H-M   'P 1'
#
loop_
_entity.id
_entity.type
_entity.pdbx_description
1 polymer ?
#
loop_
_entity_poly.entity_id
_entity_poly.type
_entity_poly.pdbx_seq_one_letter_code
_entity_poly.pdbx_strand_id
1 'polypeptide(L)' 'MSTHGDYVQMKPIYKSVVVAVITTASLCISADALARDIYVNNQIGSDFLDGFSEDRGQGKIGPVKTITRALALARRG' A
#
# COMPACT_ATOMS: atom_id res chain seq x y z
N MET A 1 50.81 -36.85 -25.63
CA MET A 1 50.80 -36.40 -24.22
C MET A 1 49.77 -35.29 -24.11
N SER A 2 48.80 -35.47 -23.23
CA SER A 2 47.54 -34.69 -23.15
C SER A 2 47.75 -33.36 -22.43
N THR A 3 47.16 -32.27 -22.91
CA THR A 3 47.00 -31.02 -22.14
C THR A 3 45.54 -30.61 -22.18
N HIS A 4 44.77 -31.15 -21.23
CA HIS A 4 43.46 -30.61 -20.87
C HIS A 4 43.66 -29.26 -20.19
N GLY A 5 43.25 -28.19 -20.87
CA GLY A 5 43.13 -26.87 -20.28
C GLY A 5 41.91 -26.86 -19.37
N ASP A 6 42.17 -26.77 -18.06
CA ASP A 6 41.15 -26.55 -17.05
C ASP A 6 40.53 -25.16 -17.25
N TYR A 7 39.42 -25.11 -17.99
CA TYR A 7 38.54 -23.95 -17.97
C TYR A 7 37.91 -23.88 -16.58
N VAL A 8 38.50 -23.06 -15.72
CA VAL A 8 37.94 -22.68 -14.42
C VAL A 8 36.55 -22.11 -14.68
N GLN A 9 35.53 -22.93 -14.41
CA GLN A 9 34.12 -22.54 -14.41
C GLN A 9 33.93 -21.44 -13.37
N MET A 10 34.10 -20.17 -13.78
CA MET A 10 33.71 -19.01 -13.00
C MET A 10 32.21 -19.10 -12.77
N LYS A 11 31.83 -19.56 -11.57
CA LYS A 11 30.43 -19.60 -11.14
C LYS A 11 29.84 -18.20 -11.29
N PRO A 12 28.64 -18.07 -11.88
CA PRO A 12 28.04 -16.79 -12.20
C PRO A 12 27.57 -16.05 -10.93
N ILE A 13 28.48 -15.31 -10.29
CA ILE A 13 28.20 -14.47 -9.11
C ILE A 13 27.12 -13.41 -9.43
N TYR A 14 27.01 -13.02 -10.70
CA TYR A 14 26.01 -12.06 -11.18
C TYR A 14 24.57 -12.49 -10.89
N LYS A 15 24.27 -13.81 -10.86
CA LYS A 15 22.91 -14.29 -10.56
C LYS A 15 22.53 -14.00 -9.11
N SER A 16 23.46 -14.22 -8.17
CA SER A 16 23.23 -13.98 -6.75
C SER A 16 23.10 -12.50 -6.42
N VAL A 17 23.89 -11.64 -7.09
CA VAL A 17 23.82 -10.19 -6.90
C VAL A 17 22.50 -9.62 -7.44
N VAL A 18 22.06 -10.06 -8.62
CA VAL A 18 20.78 -9.61 -9.20
C VAL A 18 19.60 -10.02 -8.32
N VAL A 19 19.59 -11.25 -7.80
CA VAL A 19 18.56 -11.71 -6.87
C VAL A 19 18.57 -10.88 -5.60
N ALA A 20 19.74 -10.62 -5.01
CA ALA A 20 19.84 -9.78 -3.81
C ALA A 20 19.27 -8.38 -4.06
N VAL A 21 19.62 -7.73 -5.18
CA VAL A 21 19.12 -6.38 -5.53
C VAL A 21 17.60 -6.37 -5.69
N ILE A 22 17.03 -7.33 -6.42
CA ILE A 22 15.56 -7.42 -6.62
C ILE A 22 14.83 -7.65 -5.29
N THR A 23 15.36 -8.53 -4.45
CA THR A 23 14.73 -8.87 -3.17
C THR A 23 14.76 -7.67 -2.22
N THR A 24 15.89 -6.95 -2.17
CA THR A 24 16.05 -5.77 -1.31
C THR A 24 15.18 -4.61 -1.81
N ALA A 25 15.12 -4.39 -3.13
CA ALA A 25 14.23 -3.38 -3.72
C ALA A 25 12.76 -3.67 -3.44
N SER A 26 12.35 -4.94 -3.48
CA SER A 26 10.97 -5.36 -3.20
C SER A 26 10.56 -5.13 -1.74
N LEU A 27 11.48 -5.34 -0.78
CA LEU A 27 11.21 -5.07 0.64
C LEU A 27 11.01 -3.58 0.94
N CYS A 28 11.66 -2.69 0.17
CA CYS A 28 11.55 -1.24 0.36
C CYS A 28 10.26 -0.64 -0.23
N ILE A 29 9.45 -1.41 -0.99
CA ILE A 29 8.15 -0.95 -1.52
C ILE A 29 7.03 -1.26 -0.50
N SER A 30 7.31 -1.02 0.79
CA SER A 30 6.25 -0.97 1.79
C SER A 30 5.61 0.41 1.69
N ALA A 31 4.63 0.55 0.80
CA ALA A 31 3.82 1.76 0.76
C ALA A 31 3.04 1.85 2.07
N ASP A 32 3.37 2.84 2.91
CA ASP A 32 2.55 3.21 4.05
C ASP A 32 1.16 3.58 3.53
N ALA A 33 0.21 2.66 3.66
CA ALA A 33 -1.20 2.98 3.48
C ALA A 33 -1.58 3.88 4.66
N LEU A 34 -1.53 5.19 4.46
CA LEU A 34 -1.90 6.17 5.47
C LEU A 34 -3.30 5.83 6.00
N ALA A 35 -3.35 5.38 7.26
CA ALA A 35 -4.61 5.17 7.96
C ALA A 35 -5.39 6.49 7.93
N ARG A 36 -6.59 6.46 7.34
CA ARG A 36 -7.42 7.64 7.16
C ARG A 36 -8.58 7.58 8.13
N ASP A 37 -8.76 8.66 8.89
CA ASP A 37 -9.89 8.80 9.81
C ASP A 37 -11.20 8.97 9.04
N ILE A 38 -12.28 8.39 9.60
CA ILE A 38 -13.63 8.50 9.06
C ILE A 38 -14.54 9.06 10.14
N TYR A 39 -15.09 10.25 9.91
CA TYR A 39 -15.95 10.96 10.84
C TYR A 39 -17.40 10.51 10.69
N VAL A 40 -18.02 10.19 11.83
CA VAL A 40 -19.43 9.75 11.92
C VAL A 40 -20.21 10.67 12.83
N ASN A 41 -21.29 11.23 12.33
CA ASN A 41 -22.21 12.04 13.12
C ASN A 41 -23.66 11.72 12.74
N ASN A 42 -24.40 11.10 13.66
CA ASN A 42 -25.78 10.66 13.42
C ASN A 42 -26.80 11.82 13.42
N GLN A 43 -26.44 13.01 13.92
CA GLN A 43 -27.31 14.18 13.97
C GLN A 43 -27.21 15.03 12.70
N ILE A 44 -25.99 15.41 12.30
CA ILE A 44 -25.77 16.34 11.17
C ILE A 44 -25.20 15.67 9.90
N GLY A 45 -24.76 14.42 10.00
CA GLY A 45 -24.11 13.70 8.90
C GLY A 45 -25.07 13.15 7.85
N SER A 46 -24.49 12.66 6.75
CA SER A 46 -25.22 12.05 5.64
C SER A 46 -24.35 10.97 4.96
N ASP A 47 -24.93 9.81 4.66
CA ASP A 47 -24.21 8.70 4.03
C ASP A 47 -23.82 8.96 2.57
N PHE A 48 -24.26 10.10 2.01
CA PHE A 48 -23.83 10.62 0.72
C PHE A 48 -22.54 11.46 0.79
N LEU A 49 -22.06 11.77 1.98
CA LEU A 49 -20.80 12.49 2.21
C LEU A 49 -19.61 11.54 2.20
N ASP A 50 -18.41 12.12 2.12
CA ASP A 50 -17.14 11.40 2.01
C ASP A 50 -16.61 10.86 3.35
N GLY A 51 -17.05 11.41 4.48
CA GLY A 51 -16.62 11.00 5.81
C GLY A 51 -15.23 11.50 6.20
N PHE A 52 -14.60 12.38 5.42
CA PHE A 52 -13.21 12.80 5.66
C PHE A 52 -13.06 14.13 6.43
N SER A 53 -14.19 14.70 6.85
CA SER A 53 -14.24 15.94 7.64
C SER A 53 -15.26 15.80 8.77
N GLU A 54 -14.92 16.33 9.94
CA GLU A 54 -15.83 16.39 11.09
C GLU A 54 -17.02 17.32 10.84
N ASP A 55 -16.75 18.44 10.16
CA ASP A 55 -17.74 19.46 9.84
C ASP A 55 -18.30 19.26 8.44
N ARG A 56 -19.55 19.69 8.28
CA ARG A 56 -20.22 19.68 6.98
C ARG A 56 -19.69 20.84 6.13
N GLY A 57 -18.92 20.49 5.10
CA GLY A 57 -18.40 21.43 4.12
C GLY A 57 -19.34 21.64 2.94
N GLN A 58 -18.81 22.24 1.88
CA GLN A 58 -19.53 22.37 0.62
C GLN A 58 -19.52 21.04 -0.16
N GLY A 59 -20.63 20.75 -0.86
CA GLY A 59 -20.74 19.57 -1.71
C GLY A 59 -20.81 18.26 -0.91
N LYS A 60 -19.88 17.33 -1.21
CA LYS A 60 -19.83 15.98 -0.61
C LYS A 60 -18.92 15.86 0.61
N ILE A 61 -18.45 16.99 1.14
CA ILE A 61 -17.52 17.02 2.26
C ILE A 61 -18.28 16.98 3.60
N GLY A 62 -17.94 16.06 4.48
CA GLY A 62 -18.42 16.05 5.86
C GLY A 62 -18.68 14.64 6.42
N PRO A 63 -19.25 14.54 7.63
CA PRO A 63 -19.34 13.27 8.33
C PRO A 63 -20.43 12.37 7.73
N VAL A 64 -20.17 11.06 7.69
CA VAL A 64 -21.23 10.10 7.35
C VAL A 64 -22.22 9.96 8.49
N LYS A 65 -23.44 9.52 8.19
CA LYS A 65 -24.51 9.43 9.20
C LYS A 65 -24.43 8.11 9.98
N THR A 66 -24.08 7.02 9.30
CA THR A 66 -24.15 5.68 9.86
C THR A 66 -22.78 5.01 9.98
N ILE A 67 -22.63 4.18 11.01
CA ILE A 67 -21.47 3.31 11.19
C ILE A 67 -21.34 2.34 10.01
N THR A 68 -22.47 1.84 9.49
CA THR A 68 -22.47 0.96 8.31
C THR A 68 -21.77 1.60 7.11
N ARG A 69 -22.05 2.88 6.85
CA ARG A 69 -21.37 3.61 5.78
C ARG A 69 -19.89 3.83 6.07
N ALA A 70 -19.54 4.19 7.31
CA ALA A 70 -18.16 4.36 7.73
C ALA A 70 -17.34 3.08 7.54
N LEU A 71 -17.88 1.92 7.96
CA LEU A 71 -17.26 0.61 7.75
C LEU A 71 -17.12 0.27 6.26
N ALA A 72 -18.11 0.62 5.43
CA ALA A 72 -18.03 0.41 3.99
C ALA A 72 -16.93 1.25 3.32
N LEU A 73 -16.66 2.46 3.84
CA LEU A 73 -15.56 3.32 3.38
C LEU A 73 -14.20 2.79 3.86
N ALA A 74 -14.09 2.37 5.13
CA ALA A 74 -12.87 1.79 5.69
C ALA A 74 -12.41 0.53 4.95
N ARG A 75 -13.35 -0.30 4.45
CA ARG A 75 -13.04 -1.52 3.68
C ARG A 75 -12.56 -1.27 2.26
N ARG A 76 -12.71 -0.04 1.74
CA ARG A 76 -12.27 0.33 0.38
C ARG A 76 -10.88 0.96 0.35
N GLY A 77 -10.38 1.41 1.50
CA GLY A 77 -8.97 1.77 1.67
C GLY A 77 -8.12 0.52 1.73
#